data_AF-Q0PCE3-F1
#
_entry.id   AF-Q0PCE3-F1
#
_cell.length_a   1.000
_cell.length_b   1.000
_cell.length_c   1.000
_cell.angle_alpha   90.00
_cell.angle_beta   90.00
_cell.angle_gamma   90.00
#
_symmetry.space_group_name_H-M   'P 1'
#
loop_
_entity.id
_entity.type
_entity.pdbx_description
1 polymer ?
#
loop_
_entity_poly.entity_id
_entity_poly.type
_entity_poly.pdbx_seq_one_letter_code
_entity_poly.pdbx_strand_id
1 'polypeptide(L)'
;KFTAIAVYLEESAIPFLAAKWKGKSSEELTDSVEFFKDIVTGPFEKFTQVTMILPLTGKQYSEKVAENCVANWKAIGTYSDAESQAIEKFLNVFQSETFPHGASILFTQSPLGSLTISFSKDDSVPSIGNAVI
;
A
#
# COMPACT_ATOMS: atom_id res chain seq x y z
N LYS A 1 8.87 -10.44 13.96
CA LYS A 1 8.42 -9.26 13.18
C LYS A 1 9.23 -9.27 11.88
N PHE A 2 8.60 -9.07 10.72
CA PHE A 2 9.29 -9.13 9.41
C PHE A 2 9.51 -7.74 8.82
N THR A 3 8.53 -6.87 8.96
CA THR A 3 8.55 -5.51 8.39
C THR A 3 8.06 -4.50 9.42
N ALA A 4 8.50 -3.25 9.24
CA ALA A 4 7.88 -2.06 9.80
C ALA A 4 7.12 -1.35 8.67
N ILE A 5 5.88 -0.93 8.92
CA ILE A 5 5.02 -0.31 7.91
C ILE A 5 4.62 1.08 8.40
N ALA A 6 4.91 2.09 7.60
CA ALA A 6 4.46 3.46 7.80
C ALA A 6 3.50 3.86 6.68
N VAL A 7 2.40 4.52 7.04
CA VAL A 7 1.41 5.05 6.10
C VAL A 7 1.36 6.56 6.27
N TYR A 8 1.59 7.26 5.17
CA TYR A 8 1.56 8.71 5.07
C TYR A 8 0.38 9.10 4.19
N LEU A 9 -0.32 10.15 4.59
CA LEU A 9 -1.46 10.70 3.86
C LEU A 9 -1.10 12.11 3.41
N GLU A 10 -1.53 12.50 2.22
CA GLU A 10 -1.45 13.88 1.77
C GLU A 10 -2.17 14.82 2.76
N GLU A 11 -1.68 16.05 2.90
CA GLU A 11 -2.23 17.04 3.84
C GLU A 11 -3.74 17.29 3.63
N SER A 12 -4.21 17.18 2.37
CA SER A 12 -5.61 17.28 1.96
C SER A 12 -6.52 16.23 2.63
N ALA A 13 -5.97 15.13 3.16
CA ALA A 13 -6.72 14.12 3.90
C ALA A 13 -7.33 14.65 5.20
N ILE A 14 -6.67 15.63 5.85
CA ILE A 14 -7.13 16.18 7.14
C ILE A 14 -8.50 16.85 7.00
N PRO A 15 -8.70 17.87 6.14
CA PRO A 15 -10.01 18.50 5.99
C PRO A 15 -11.08 17.53 5.45
N PHE A 16 -10.71 16.57 4.60
CA PHE A 16 -11.63 15.56 4.10
C PHE A 16 -12.16 14.66 5.24
N LEU A 17 -11.27 14.05 6.02
CA LEU A 17 -11.64 13.15 7.11
C LEU A 17 -12.35 13.91 8.24
N ALA A 18 -11.96 15.14 8.51
CA ALA A 18 -12.56 15.97 9.56
C ALA A 18 -14.06 16.23 9.34
N ALA A 19 -14.56 16.19 8.09
CA ALA A 19 -15.97 16.39 7.79
C ALA A 19 -16.89 15.36 8.48
N LYS A 20 -16.41 14.12 8.67
CA LYS A 20 -17.17 13.02 9.29
C LYS A 20 -16.60 12.60 10.65
N TRP A 21 -15.27 12.66 10.81
CA TRP A 21 -14.57 11.98 11.91
C TRP A 21 -14.07 12.91 13.01
N LYS A 22 -14.22 14.24 12.85
CA LYS A 22 -13.77 15.20 13.86
C LYS A 22 -14.53 15.01 15.18
N GLY A 23 -13.80 14.98 16.29
CA GLY A 23 -14.35 14.86 17.65
C GLY A 23 -14.56 13.42 18.12
N LYS A 24 -14.28 12.42 17.28
CA LYS A 24 -14.24 11.01 17.67
C LYS A 24 -12.99 10.69 18.49
N SER A 25 -13.11 9.80 19.46
CA SER A 25 -11.98 9.32 20.25
C SER A 25 -11.09 8.37 19.45
N SER A 26 -9.87 8.12 19.94
CA SER A 26 -8.96 7.12 19.35
C SER A 26 -9.59 5.73 19.29
N GLU A 27 -10.33 5.34 20.33
CA GLU A 27 -10.98 4.03 20.44
C GLU A 27 -12.12 3.92 19.43
N GLU A 28 -12.98 4.94 19.33
CA GLU A 28 -14.06 4.97 18.33
C GLU A 28 -13.53 4.87 16.89
N LEU A 29 -12.40 5.53 16.60
CA LEU A 29 -11.79 5.49 15.27
C LEU A 29 -11.11 4.15 14.99
N THR A 30 -10.45 3.56 15.99
CA THR A 30 -9.74 2.27 15.87
C THR A 30 -10.71 1.12 15.55
N ASP A 31 -11.90 1.14 16.15
CA ASP A 31 -12.91 0.10 15.94
C ASP A 31 -13.78 0.35 14.69
N SER A 32 -13.61 1.49 14.01
CA SER A 32 -14.44 1.89 12.86
C SER A 32 -13.84 1.44 11.52
N VAL A 33 -14.41 0.37 10.95
CA VAL A 33 -14.09 -0.08 9.58
C VAL A 33 -14.35 1.04 8.56
N GLU A 34 -15.38 1.84 8.78
CA GLU A 34 -15.73 2.96 7.89
C GLU A 34 -14.66 4.07 7.90
N PHE A 35 -14.04 4.35 9.05
CA PHE A 35 -12.97 5.33 9.14
C PHE A 35 -11.78 4.92 8.27
N PHE A 36 -11.35 3.67 8.38
CA PHE A 36 -10.27 3.14 7.54
C PHE A 36 -10.67 3.03 6.08
N LYS A 37 -11.94 2.75 5.76
CA LYS A 37 -12.43 2.77 4.39
C LYS A 37 -12.32 4.17 3.78
N ASP A 38 -12.70 5.22 4.52
CA ASP A 38 -12.56 6.62 4.07
C ASP A 38 -11.09 7.02 3.90
N ILE A 39 -10.17 6.48 4.71
CA ILE A 39 -8.72 6.63 4.49
C ILE A 39 -8.30 5.94 3.19
N VAL A 40 -8.69 4.70 2.96
CA VAL A 40 -8.28 3.92 1.79
C VAL A 40 -8.81 4.54 0.50
N THR A 41 -10.10 4.89 0.44
CA THR A 41 -10.77 5.36 -0.78
C THR A 41 -10.85 6.88 -0.90
N GLY A 42 -10.34 7.63 0.07
CA GLY A 42 -10.40 9.09 0.08
C GLY A 42 -9.69 9.72 -1.13
N PRO A 43 -10.11 10.91 -1.58
CA PRO A 43 -9.63 11.58 -2.80
C PRO A 43 -8.31 12.32 -2.56
N PHE A 44 -7.33 11.63 -2.00
CA PHE A 44 -6.01 12.16 -1.67
C PHE A 44 -4.96 11.08 -1.87
N GLU A 45 -3.71 11.49 -2.06
CA GLU A 45 -2.60 10.55 -2.21
C GLU A 45 -2.26 9.86 -0.88
N LYS A 46 -1.84 8.59 -0.97
CA LYS A 46 -1.27 7.85 0.15
C LYS A 46 0.09 7.31 -0.23
N PHE A 47 1.01 7.35 0.71
CA PHE A 47 2.33 6.77 0.57
C PHE A 47 2.57 5.73 1.65
N THR A 48 2.89 4.50 1.27
CA THR A 48 3.20 3.41 2.20
C THR A 48 4.66 3.01 2.06
N GLN A 49 5.40 3.13 3.17
CA GLN A 49 6.77 2.66 3.27
C GLN A 49 6.81 1.35 4.08
N VAL A 50 7.27 0.28 3.44
CA VAL A 50 7.48 -1.02 4.06
C VAL A 50 8.97 -1.24 4.20
N THR A 51 9.49 -1.20 5.42
CA THR A 51 10.93 -1.37 5.71
C THR A 51 11.20 -2.75 6.29
N MET A 52 12.22 -3.42 5.76
CA MET A 52 12.55 -4.81 6.10
C MET A 52 13.30 -4.87 7.43
N ILE A 53 12.69 -5.54 8.42
CA ILE A 53 13.36 -5.91 9.69
C ILE A 53 14.16 -7.19 9.48
N LEU A 54 13.59 -8.15 8.74
CA LEU A 54 14.29 -9.36 8.29
C LEU A 54 14.40 -9.35 6.77
N PRO A 55 15.48 -9.92 6.20
CA PRO A 55 15.63 -10.02 4.75
C PRO A 55 14.49 -10.81 4.10
N LEU A 56 14.02 -10.34 2.95
CA LEU A 56 12.99 -11.01 2.15
C LEU A 56 13.37 -10.92 0.66
N THR A 57 13.10 -11.97 -0.10
CA THR A 57 13.07 -11.84 -1.56
C THR A 57 11.81 -11.09 -1.99
N GLY A 58 11.86 -10.45 -3.15
CA GLY A 58 10.67 -9.79 -3.70
C GLY A 58 9.53 -10.75 -3.90
N LYS A 59 9.82 -11.98 -4.35
CA LYS A 59 8.84 -13.07 -4.45
C LYS A 59 8.15 -13.40 -3.11
N GLN A 60 8.92 -13.58 -2.03
CA GLN A 60 8.35 -13.88 -0.70
C GLN A 60 7.40 -12.78 -0.23
N TYR A 61 7.76 -11.52 -0.48
CA TYR A 61 6.93 -10.38 -0.13
C TYR A 61 5.68 -10.29 -1.03
N SER A 62 5.89 -10.29 -2.35
CA SER A 62 4.85 -9.97 -3.34
C SER A 62 3.78 -11.06 -3.41
N GLU A 63 4.15 -12.35 -3.29
CA GLU A 63 3.18 -13.44 -3.28
C GLU A 63 2.22 -13.33 -2.10
N LYS A 64 2.72 -12.93 -0.92
CA LYS A 64 1.85 -12.78 0.26
C LYS A 64 0.90 -11.60 0.15
N VAL A 65 1.36 -10.49 -0.43
CA VAL A 65 0.50 -9.32 -0.71
C VAL A 65 -0.55 -9.66 -1.76
N ALA A 66 -0.14 -10.30 -2.87
CA ALA A 66 -1.03 -10.70 -3.95
C ALA A 66 -2.10 -11.69 -3.47
N GLU A 67 -1.76 -12.67 -2.65
CA GLU A 67 -2.70 -13.62 -2.05
C GLU A 67 -3.85 -12.90 -1.32
N ASN A 68 -3.50 -11.92 -0.47
CA ASN A 68 -4.48 -11.14 0.29
C ASN A 68 -5.36 -10.28 -0.62
N CYS A 69 -4.77 -9.59 -1.61
CA CYS A 69 -5.52 -8.77 -2.56
C CYS A 69 -6.53 -9.61 -3.36
N VAL A 70 -6.08 -10.74 -3.93
CA VAL A 70 -6.92 -11.65 -4.72
C VAL A 70 -8.05 -12.24 -3.86
N ALA A 71 -7.75 -12.65 -2.62
CA ALA A 71 -8.77 -13.15 -1.71
C ALA A 71 -9.84 -12.10 -1.42
N ASN A 72 -9.44 -10.86 -1.13
CA ASN A 72 -10.36 -9.76 -0.87
C ASN A 72 -11.23 -9.43 -2.10
N TRP A 73 -10.62 -9.29 -3.29
CA TRP A 73 -11.39 -8.98 -4.50
C TRP A 73 -12.37 -10.08 -4.88
N LYS A 74 -11.99 -11.36 -4.70
CA LYS A 74 -12.91 -12.49 -4.88
C LYS A 74 -14.06 -12.44 -3.88
N ALA A 75 -13.79 -12.14 -2.61
CA ALA A 75 -14.80 -12.08 -1.57
C ALA A 75 -15.84 -10.96 -1.83
N ILE A 76 -15.42 -9.83 -2.38
CA ILE A 76 -16.33 -8.71 -2.71
C ILE A 76 -16.82 -8.73 -4.17
N GLY A 77 -16.49 -9.78 -4.95
CA GLY A 77 -16.98 -9.96 -6.32
C GLY A 77 -16.40 -9.00 -7.36
N THR A 78 -15.19 -8.50 -7.15
CA THR A 78 -14.51 -7.51 -8.04
C THR A 78 -13.29 -8.08 -8.77
N TYR A 79 -12.96 -9.36 -8.59
CA TYR A 79 -11.81 -9.96 -9.27
C TYR A 79 -12.14 -10.31 -10.72
N SER A 80 -11.67 -9.48 -11.67
CA SER A 80 -11.82 -9.68 -13.11
C SER A 80 -10.47 -9.91 -13.81
N ASP A 81 -10.48 -9.99 -15.14
CA ASP A 81 -9.26 -10.10 -15.96
C ASP A 81 -8.33 -8.90 -15.75
N ALA A 82 -8.88 -7.71 -15.50
CA ALA A 82 -8.09 -6.50 -15.23
C ALA A 82 -7.29 -6.63 -13.92
N GLU A 83 -7.95 -7.07 -12.83
CA GLU A 83 -7.27 -7.32 -11.54
C GLU A 83 -6.25 -8.46 -11.67
N SER A 84 -6.55 -9.49 -12.45
CA SER A 84 -5.60 -10.59 -12.70
C SER A 84 -4.33 -10.10 -13.42
N GLN A 85 -4.48 -9.27 -14.46
CA GLN A 85 -3.33 -8.69 -15.18
C GLN A 85 -2.54 -7.72 -14.30
N ALA A 86 -3.22 -6.94 -13.44
CA ALA A 86 -2.57 -6.07 -12.47
C ALA A 86 -1.73 -6.87 -11.46
N ILE A 87 -2.23 -8.03 -10.99
CA ILE A 87 -1.47 -8.93 -10.11
C ILE A 87 -0.26 -9.54 -10.81
N GLU A 88 -0.40 -9.97 -12.06
CA GLU A 88 0.74 -10.49 -12.82
C GLU A 88 1.83 -9.42 -12.96
N LYS A 89 1.44 -8.20 -13.33
CA LYS A 89 2.35 -7.06 -13.42
C LYS A 89 2.99 -6.76 -12.06
N PHE A 90 2.22 -6.78 -10.97
CA PHE A 90 2.72 -6.63 -9.62
C PHE A 90 3.79 -7.67 -9.30
N LEU A 91 3.51 -8.96 -9.48
CA LEU A 91 4.46 -10.03 -9.19
C LEU A 91 5.75 -9.91 -10.03
N ASN A 92 5.62 -9.53 -11.31
CA ASN A 92 6.76 -9.33 -12.20
C ASN A 92 7.70 -8.20 -11.73
N VAL A 93 7.15 -7.11 -11.18
CA VAL A 93 7.94 -5.99 -10.64
C VAL A 93 8.85 -6.43 -9.47
N PHE A 94 8.46 -7.46 -8.72
CA PHE A 94 9.23 -7.98 -7.58
C PHE A 94 10.08 -9.22 -7.91
N GLN A 95 9.99 -9.78 -9.13
CA GLN A 95 10.52 -11.11 -9.44
C GLN A 95 12.04 -11.24 -9.23
N SER A 96 12.80 -10.21 -9.58
CA SER A 96 14.27 -10.15 -9.47
C SER A 96 14.77 -9.48 -8.20
N GLU A 97 13.88 -8.99 -7.34
CA GLU A 97 14.24 -8.13 -6.23
C GLU A 97 14.63 -8.92 -4.97
N THR A 98 15.51 -8.34 -4.16
CA THR A 98 15.84 -8.84 -2.82
C THR A 98 16.01 -7.65 -1.89
N PHE A 99 15.35 -7.71 -0.74
CA PHE A 99 15.30 -6.65 0.24
C PHE A 99 16.09 -7.07 1.49
N PRO A 100 17.32 -6.56 1.67
CA PRO A 100 18.06 -6.76 2.92
C PRO A 100 17.41 -6.01 4.08
N HIS A 101 17.93 -6.21 5.29
CA HIS A 101 17.56 -5.40 6.45
C HIS A 101 17.75 -3.91 6.14
N GLY A 102 16.76 -3.09 6.48
CA GLY A 102 16.76 -1.65 6.26
C GLY A 102 16.36 -1.19 4.85
N ALA A 103 16.28 -2.10 3.87
CA ALA A 103 15.71 -1.74 2.57
C ALA A 103 14.20 -1.47 2.69
N SER A 104 13.67 -0.64 1.79
CA SER A 104 12.25 -0.27 1.76
C SER A 104 11.59 -0.55 0.41
N ILE A 105 10.33 -0.96 0.48
CA ILE A 105 9.39 -0.96 -0.64
C ILE A 105 8.45 0.22 -0.42
N LEU A 106 8.27 1.04 -1.46
CA LEU A 106 7.54 2.28 -1.40
C LEU A 106 6.37 2.22 -2.37
N PHE A 107 5.17 2.47 -1.86
CA PHE A 107 3.94 2.49 -2.65
C PHE A 107 3.34 3.89 -2.62
N THR A 108 3.11 4.47 -3.79
CA THR A 108 2.33 5.71 -3.92
C THR A 108 0.99 5.38 -4.57
N GLN A 109 -0.09 5.59 -3.83
CA GLN A 109 -1.46 5.38 -4.28
C GLN A 109 -2.06 6.70 -4.71
N SER A 110 -2.21 6.89 -6.01
CA SER A 110 -2.87 8.06 -6.57
C SER A 110 -4.38 7.99 -6.32
N PRO A 111 -5.04 9.11 -6.00
CA PRO A 111 -6.50 9.15 -5.94
C PRO A 111 -7.17 8.84 -7.30
N LEU A 112 -6.40 8.84 -8.39
CA LEU A 112 -6.87 8.48 -9.74
C LEU A 112 -6.80 6.97 -10.03
N GLY A 113 -6.37 6.16 -9.06
CA GLY A 113 -6.40 4.69 -9.14
C GLY A 113 -5.11 4.00 -9.56
N SER A 114 -4.02 4.75 -9.82
CA SER A 114 -2.71 4.15 -10.14
C SER A 114 -1.89 3.83 -8.89
N LEU A 115 -1.13 2.73 -8.93
CA LEU A 115 -0.18 2.35 -7.88
C LEU A 115 1.26 2.47 -8.40
N THR A 116 2.01 3.45 -7.91
CA THR A 116 3.44 3.57 -8.21
C THR A 116 4.24 2.78 -7.18
N ILE A 117 5.18 1.96 -7.65
CA ILE A 117 6.06 1.11 -6.84
C ILE A 117 7.49 1.62 -7.00
N SER A 118 8.18 1.84 -5.88
CA SER A 118 9.60 2.19 -5.85
C SER A 118 10.35 1.35 -4.83
N PHE A 119 11.64 1.15 -5.06
CA PHE A 119 12.52 0.42 -4.14
C PHE A 119 13.64 1.33 -3.64
N SER A 120 13.93 1.22 -2.35
CA SER A 120 15.08 1.91 -1.75
C SER A 120 15.94 0.93 -0.97
N LYS A 121 17.25 1.15 -1.02
CA LYS A 121 18.24 0.38 -0.25
C LYS A 121 18.42 0.94 1.16
N ASP A 122 17.88 2.11 1.43
CA ASP A 122 17.93 2.85 2.68
C ASP A 122 16.60 3.61 2.90
N ASP A 123 16.60 4.61 3.79
CA ASP A 123 15.41 5.42 4.11
C ASP A 123 15.15 6.55 3.09
N SER A 124 15.91 6.64 1.99
CA SER A 124 15.65 7.63 0.94
C SER A 124 14.42 7.27 0.10
N VAL A 125 13.73 8.31 -0.37
CA VAL A 125 12.61 8.18 -1.32
C VAL A 125 13.12 8.52 -2.72
N PRO A 126 13.15 7.56 -3.67
CA PRO A 126 13.57 7.82 -5.04
C PRO A 126 12.62 8.82 -5.72
N SER A 127 13.18 9.70 -6.57
CA SER A 127 12.40 10.67 -7.34
C SER A 127 11.65 10.05 -8.53
N ILE A 128 11.97 8.81 -8.90
CA ILE A 128 11.37 8.09 -10.04
C ILE A 128 10.95 6.70 -9.56
N GLY A 129 9.69 6.33 -9.81
CA GLY A 129 9.17 5.00 -9.51
C GLY A 129 9.73 3.92 -10.43
N ASN A 130 9.89 2.72 -9.89
CA ASN A 130 10.33 1.53 -10.65
C ASN A 130 9.23 1.02 -11.59
N ALA A 131 7.96 1.13 -11.18
CA ALA A 131 6.81 0.74 -11.99
C ALA A 131 5.55 1.51 -11.59
N VAL A 132 4.59 1.59 -12.50
CA VAL A 132 3.22 2.04 -12.24
C VAL A 132 2.27 0.94 -12.68
N ILE A 133 1.40 0.49 -11.79
CA ILE A 133 0.32 -0.47 -12.08
C ILE A 133 -0.94 0.31 -12.39
#